data_AF-A0A381JB47-F1
#
_entry.id   AF-A0A381JB47-F1
#
_cell.length_a   1.000
_cell.length_b   1.000
_cell.length_c   1.000
_cell.angle_alpha   90.00
_cell.angle_beta   90.00
_cell.angle_gamma   90.00
#
_symmetry.space_group_name_H-M   'P 1'
#
loop_
_entity.id
_entity.type
_entity.pdbx_description
1 polymer ?
#
loop_
_entity_poly.entity_id
_entity_poly.type
_entity_poly.pdbx_seq_one_letter_code
_entity_poly.pdbx_strand_id
1 'polypeptide(L)'
;MKKNIFFSITLLFTGILMLLRNIGIIKSNISFFIVGLGLMAAYILMGHSTKHKNILILIPSLTLISLALLEFTLNNYNVYNIDYSLFLYALGLCCVLVYIIHIRKQNFKSFKKRYWIIYLAILLIILSTIYKFKFTNIYLMLKYIWPFILLSIGVFILIGDYKEKISKSSDS
;
A
#
# COMPACT_ATOMS: atom_id res chain seq x y z
N MET A 1 16.38 -7.78 -13.56
CA MET A 1 16.13 -6.34 -13.23
C MET A 1 16.78 -6.05 -11.88
N LYS A 2 17.82 -5.20 -11.75
CA LYS A 2 18.54 -5.09 -10.45
C LYS A 2 17.72 -4.36 -9.37
N LYS A 3 17.49 -5.05 -8.23
CA LYS A 3 17.00 -4.63 -6.90
C LYS A 3 15.47 -4.47 -6.73
N ASN A 4 14.81 -5.57 -6.33
CA ASN A 4 13.45 -5.59 -5.74
C ASN A 4 13.40 -6.18 -4.31
N ILE A 5 14.53 -6.54 -3.70
CA ILE A 5 14.60 -7.05 -2.31
C ILE A 5 14.06 -6.01 -1.32
N PHE A 6 14.48 -4.75 -1.46
CA PHE A 6 14.03 -3.68 -0.56
C PHE A 6 12.51 -3.49 -0.61
N PHE A 7 11.89 -3.66 -1.79
CA PHE A 7 10.44 -3.64 -1.96
C PHE A 7 9.74 -4.80 -1.25
N SER A 8 10.27 -6.00 -1.42
CA SER A 8 9.70 -7.19 -0.78
C SER A 8 9.79 -7.08 0.74
N ILE A 9 10.91 -6.58 1.26
CA ILE A 9 11.10 -6.31 2.69
C ILE A 9 10.10 -5.25 3.18
N THR A 10 9.91 -4.16 2.44
CA THR A 10 8.95 -3.13 2.84
C THR A 10 7.51 -3.65 2.83
N LEU A 11 7.09 -4.42 1.81
CA LEU A 11 5.76 -5.04 1.80
C LEU A 11 5.56 -6.04 2.93
N LEU A 12 6.55 -6.91 3.16
CA LEU A 12 6.50 -7.87 4.25
C LEU A 12 6.40 -7.15 5.59
N PHE A 13 7.22 -6.11 5.80
CA PHE A 13 7.21 -5.31 7.01
C PHE A 13 5.86 -4.61 7.22
N THR A 14 5.29 -4.01 6.18
CA THR A 14 3.95 -3.40 6.22
C THR A 14 2.87 -4.45 6.53
N GLY A 15 2.92 -5.62 5.90
CA GLY A 15 1.96 -6.71 6.15
C GLY A 15 2.05 -7.27 7.57
N ILE A 16 3.27 -7.47 8.09
CA ILE A 16 3.52 -7.90 9.47
C ILE A 16 2.97 -6.88 10.46
N LEU A 17 3.25 -5.59 10.26
CA LEU A 17 2.72 -4.53 11.12
C LEU A 17 1.19 -4.49 11.13
N MET A 18 0.56 -4.67 9.97
CA MET A 18 -0.91 -4.74 9.88
C MET A 18 -1.48 -5.97 10.60
N LEU A 19 -0.83 -7.14 10.51
CA LEU A 19 -1.23 -8.34 11.26
C LEU A 19 -1.10 -8.15 12.77
N LEU A 20 0.06 -7.68 13.24
CA LEU A 20 0.33 -7.44 14.65
C LEU A 20 -0.69 -6.48 15.27
N ARG A 21 -1.14 -5.49 14.51
CA ARG A 21 -2.23 -4.60 14.91
C ARG A 21 -3.59 -5.31 14.91
N ASN A 22 -3.92 -6.07 13.87
CA ASN A 22 -5.19 -6.80 13.83
C ASN A 22 -5.36 -7.78 15.00
N ILE A 23 -4.26 -8.35 15.50
CA ILE A 23 -4.22 -9.24 16.67
C ILE A 23 -4.26 -8.45 17.99
N GLY A 24 -4.16 -7.12 17.95
CA GLY A 24 -4.26 -6.23 19.11
C GLY A 24 -2.95 -6.06 19.91
N ILE A 25 -1.82 -6.51 19.35
CA ILE A 25 -0.49 -6.38 19.98
C ILE A 25 -0.02 -4.92 19.91
N ILE A 26 -0.21 -4.29 18.75
CA ILE A 26 0.09 -2.86 18.55
C ILE A 26 -1.20 -2.07 18.76
N LYS A 27 -1.34 -1.48 19.95
CA LYS A 27 -2.50 -0.63 20.30
C LYS A 27 -2.32 0.84 19.92
N SER A 28 -1.08 1.27 19.62
CA SER A 28 -0.76 2.69 19.43
C SER A 28 -0.83 3.14 17.97
N ASN A 29 -1.79 4.06 17.74
CA ASN A 29 -1.98 4.98 16.62
C ASN A 29 -0.72 5.40 15.86
N ILE A 30 0.26 5.79 16.69
CA ILE A 30 1.41 6.60 16.31
C ILE A 30 2.42 5.78 15.50
N SER A 31 2.49 4.48 15.74
CA SER A 31 3.44 3.55 15.11
C SER A 31 3.31 3.55 13.57
N PHE A 32 2.08 3.50 13.06
CA PHE A 32 1.81 3.54 11.62
C PHE A 32 2.13 4.88 11.00
N PHE A 33 1.90 5.96 11.75
CA PHE A 33 2.21 7.32 11.29
C PHE A 33 3.73 7.50 11.14
N ILE A 34 4.51 7.08 12.13
CA ILE A 34 5.98 7.15 12.09
C ILE A 34 6.55 6.31 10.95
N VAL A 35 6.10 5.05 10.82
CA VAL A 35 6.61 4.16 9.74
C VAL A 35 6.18 4.67 8.37
N GLY A 36 4.93 5.11 8.22
CA GLY A 36 4.41 5.68 6.97
C GLY A 36 5.18 6.93 6.54
N LEU A 37 5.41 7.87 7.46
CA LEU A 37 6.23 9.06 7.20
C LEU A 37 7.69 8.71 6.91
N GLY A 38 8.27 7.75 7.63
CA GLY A 38 9.63 7.28 7.37
C GLY A 38 9.81 6.71 5.97
N LEU A 39 8.85 5.90 5.49
CA LEU A 39 8.84 5.39 4.12
C LEU A 39 8.61 6.49 3.09
N MET A 40 7.77 7.48 3.39
CA MET A 40 7.55 8.64 2.53
C MET A 40 8.81 9.50 2.41
N ALA A 41 9.51 9.74 3.52
CA ALA A 41 10.78 10.44 3.54
C ALA A 41 11.85 9.67 2.76
N ALA A 42 11.94 8.34 2.95
CA ALA A 42 12.83 7.48 2.18
C ALA A 42 12.55 7.55 0.68
N TYR A 43 11.28 7.60 0.28
CA TYR A 43 10.88 7.80 -1.12
C TYR A 43 11.36 9.14 -1.70
N ILE A 44 11.24 10.22 -0.94
CA ILE A 44 11.71 11.56 -1.36
C ILE A 44 13.24 11.57 -1.48
N LEU A 45 13.95 11.02 -0.48
CA LEU A 45 15.41 10.97 -0.43
C LEU A 45 16.03 10.07 -1.50
N MET A 46 15.39 8.95 -1.86
CA MET A 46 15.86 8.05 -2.93
C MET A 46 15.75 8.65 -4.34
N GLY A 47 15.32 9.90 -4.45
CA GLY A 47 15.26 10.63 -5.72
C GLY A 47 14.01 10.27 -6.50
N HIS A 48 13.13 11.24 -6.64
CA HIS A 48 11.89 11.17 -7.42
C HIS A 48 12.07 10.73 -8.89
N SER A 49 13.31 10.75 -9.41
CA SER A 49 13.65 10.67 -10.84
C SER A 49 13.97 9.27 -11.38
N THR A 50 14.11 8.22 -10.55
CA THR A 50 14.34 6.87 -11.08
C THR A 50 13.04 6.21 -11.53
N LYS A 51 12.72 6.46 -12.81
CA LYS A 51 11.60 6.08 -13.71
C LYS A 51 10.62 4.94 -13.40
N HIS A 52 10.84 4.06 -12.41
CA HIS A 52 9.90 2.98 -12.06
C HIS A 52 10.02 2.40 -10.65
N LYS A 53 11.16 2.56 -9.96
CA LYS A 53 11.44 1.78 -8.73
C LYS A 53 10.78 2.35 -7.48
N ASN A 54 10.48 3.65 -7.46
CA ASN A 54 10.13 4.32 -6.21
C ASN A 54 8.61 4.39 -5.95
N ILE A 55 7.74 4.18 -6.97
CA ILE A 55 6.28 4.00 -6.75
C ILE A 55 5.99 2.94 -5.70
N LEU A 56 6.83 1.91 -5.68
CA LEU A 56 6.70 0.72 -4.88
C LEU A 56 6.89 0.99 -3.37
N ILE A 57 7.57 2.09 -3.00
CA ILE A 57 7.70 2.57 -1.62
C ILE A 57 6.56 3.55 -1.29
N LEU A 58 6.12 4.33 -2.27
CA LEU A 58 5.09 5.35 -2.13
C LEU A 58 3.70 4.76 -1.82
N ILE A 59 3.37 3.61 -2.42
CA ILE A 59 2.10 2.93 -2.16
C ILE A 59 2.00 2.49 -0.68
N PRO A 60 2.93 1.67 -0.14
CA PRO A 60 2.87 1.28 1.26
C PRO A 60 2.96 2.48 2.22
N SER A 61 3.77 3.51 1.92
CA SER A 61 3.85 4.70 2.78
C SER A 61 2.50 5.42 2.90
N LEU A 62 1.83 5.67 1.78
CA LEU A 62 0.51 6.32 1.75
C LEU A 62 -0.57 5.45 2.38
N THR A 63 -0.52 4.13 2.21
CA THR A 63 -1.48 3.22 2.86
C THR A 63 -1.37 3.26 4.38
N LEU A 64 -0.13 3.31 4.91
CA LEU A 64 0.10 3.40 6.36
C LEU A 64 -0.32 4.75 6.93
N ILE A 65 -0.01 5.84 6.23
CA ILE A 65 -0.44 7.19 6.61
C ILE A 65 -1.98 7.28 6.61
N SER A 66 -2.64 6.72 5.59
CA SER A 66 -4.10 6.69 5.48
C SER A 66 -4.76 5.87 6.60
N LEU A 67 -4.18 4.71 6.95
CA LEU A 67 -4.63 3.91 8.10
C LEU A 67 -4.51 4.72 9.40
N ALA A 68 -3.35 5.33 9.64
CA ALA A 68 -3.10 6.10 10.85
C ALA A 68 -4.05 7.32 10.98
N LEU A 69 -4.32 8.03 9.88
CA LEU A 69 -5.27 9.15 9.84
C LEU A 69 -6.71 8.71 10.12
N LEU A 70 -7.13 7.57 9.56
CA LEU A 70 -8.45 7.01 9.84
C LEU A 70 -8.59 6.69 11.33
N GLU A 71 -7.60 6.02 11.92
CA GLU A 71 -7.60 5.65 13.33
C GLU A 71 -7.57 6.85 14.26
N PHE A 72 -6.78 7.88 13.93
CA PHE A 72 -6.76 9.14 14.66
C PHE A 72 -8.15 9.80 14.63
N THR A 73 -8.83 9.76 13.49
CA THR A 73 -10.18 10.33 13.34
C THR A 73 -11.20 9.53 14.15
N LEU A 74 -11.16 8.20 14.06
CA LEU A 74 -12.04 7.30 14.82
C LEU A 74 -11.90 7.50 16.34
N ASN A 75 -10.67 7.55 16.85
CA ASN A 75 -10.41 7.63 18.28
C ASN A 75 -10.71 9.02 18.86
N ASN A 76 -10.42 10.11 18.13
CA ASN A 76 -10.58 11.47 18.67
C ASN A 76 -11.98 12.05 18.46
N TYR A 77 -12.67 11.69 17.38
CA TYR A 77 -14.02 12.20 17.12
C TYR A 77 -15.13 11.26 17.61
N ASN A 78 -14.76 10.18 18.32
CA ASN A 78 -15.67 9.21 18.95
C ASN A 78 -16.75 8.70 17.98
N VAL A 79 -16.38 8.56 16.70
CA VAL A 79 -17.33 8.20 15.64
C VAL A 79 -17.41 6.69 15.55
N TYR A 80 -18.30 6.10 16.34
CA TYR A 80 -18.51 4.64 16.39
C TYR A 80 -19.07 4.03 15.08
N ASN A 81 -19.49 4.87 14.11
CA ASN A 81 -20.11 4.45 12.85
C ASN A 81 -19.30 4.83 11.58
N ILE A 82 -18.03 5.24 11.69
CA ILE A 82 -17.21 5.38 10.48
C ILE A 82 -16.85 3.99 9.96
N ASP A 83 -17.60 3.61 8.92
CA ASP A 83 -17.40 2.40 8.16
C ASP A 83 -16.06 2.41 7.40
N TYR A 84 -15.52 1.21 7.15
CA TYR A 84 -14.31 0.98 6.34
C TYR A 84 -14.42 1.50 4.89
N SER A 85 -15.60 1.96 4.47
CA SER A 85 -15.79 2.78 3.26
C SER A 85 -14.91 4.03 3.28
N LEU A 86 -14.80 4.72 4.41
CA LEU A 86 -13.99 5.93 4.53
C LEU A 86 -12.49 5.62 4.34
N PHE A 87 -12.06 4.44 4.79
CA PHE A 87 -10.71 3.92 4.51
C PHE A 87 -10.49 3.60 3.04
N LEU A 88 -11.41 2.87 2.41
CA LEU A 88 -11.34 2.54 0.98
C LEU A 88 -11.34 3.80 0.11
N TYR A 89 -12.12 4.81 0.51
CA TYR A 89 -12.14 6.11 -0.13
C TYR A 89 -10.78 6.82 0.03
N ALA A 90 -10.21 6.83 1.24
CA ALA A 90 -8.90 7.41 1.50
C ALA A 90 -7.77 6.68 0.74
N LEU A 91 -7.84 5.35 0.61
CA LEU A 91 -6.94 4.57 -0.24
C LEU A 91 -7.09 4.90 -1.72
N GLY A 92 -8.33 5.04 -2.20
CA GLY A 92 -8.61 5.48 -3.57
C GLY A 92 -7.97 6.85 -3.85
N LEU A 93 -8.13 7.81 -2.93
CA LEU A 93 -7.48 9.11 -3.00
C LEU A 93 -5.95 9.00 -2.97
N CYS A 94 -5.39 8.09 -2.16
CA CYS A 94 -3.94 7.82 -2.17
C CYS A 94 -3.47 7.35 -3.54
N CYS A 95 -4.19 6.45 -4.22
CA CYS A 95 -3.86 6.03 -5.58
C CYS A 95 -3.90 7.20 -6.58
N VAL A 96 -4.85 8.13 -6.43
CA VAL A 96 -4.89 9.37 -7.24
C VAL A 96 -3.67 10.26 -6.94
N LEU A 97 -3.29 10.41 -5.67
CA LEU A 97 -2.08 11.15 -5.28
C LEU A 97 -0.82 10.52 -5.87
N VAL A 98 -0.69 9.19 -5.84
CA VAL A 98 0.42 8.47 -6.50
C VAL A 98 0.46 8.79 -7.99
N TYR A 99 -0.69 8.80 -8.67
CA TYR A 99 -0.75 9.17 -10.07
C TYR A 99 -0.23 10.58 -10.33
N ILE A 100 -0.69 11.57 -9.56
CA ILE A 100 -0.31 12.98 -9.73
C ILE A 100 1.18 13.18 -9.44
N ILE A 101 1.65 12.62 -8.33
CA ILE A 101 3.02 12.84 -7.84
C ILE A 101 4.02 12.12 -8.75
N HIS A 102 3.81 10.84 -9.08
CA HIS A 102 4.82 10.02 -9.74
C HIS A 102 4.52 9.69 -11.20
N ILE A 103 3.31 9.21 -11.51
CA ILE A 103 3.02 8.67 -12.86
C ILE A 103 2.85 9.77 -13.90
N ARG A 104 2.16 10.86 -13.56
CA ARG A 104 1.92 11.99 -14.48
C ARG A 104 3.22 12.60 -14.97
N LYS A 105 4.26 12.65 -14.12
CA LYS A 105 5.57 13.23 -14.45
C LYS A 105 6.46 12.32 -15.29
N GLN A 106 6.18 11.01 -15.34
CA GLN A 106 7.01 10.04 -16.06
C GLN A 106 6.69 9.91 -17.55
N ASN A 107 5.67 10.61 -18.06
CA ASN A 107 5.32 10.68 -19.49
C ASN A 107 5.35 9.33 -20.21
N PHE A 108 4.70 8.32 -19.62
CA PHE A 108 4.58 7.01 -20.26
C PHE A 108 3.84 7.10 -21.60
N LYS A 109 4.47 6.61 -22.67
CA LYS A 109 3.87 6.52 -24.02
C LYS A 109 2.69 5.55 -24.09
N SER A 110 2.68 4.51 -23.25
CA SER A 110 1.61 3.51 -23.22
C SER A 110 0.48 3.92 -22.28
N PHE A 111 -0.74 3.99 -22.82
CA PHE A 111 -1.95 4.33 -22.07
C PHE A 111 -2.19 3.40 -20.87
N LYS A 112 -2.08 2.08 -21.06
CA LYS A 112 -2.24 1.09 -19.98
C LYS A 112 -1.27 1.35 -18.81
N LYS A 113 0.00 1.64 -19.11
CA LYS A 113 1.02 1.94 -18.08
C LYS A 113 0.82 3.30 -17.42
N ARG A 114 0.17 4.25 -18.10
CA ARG A 114 -0.10 5.58 -17.57
C ARG A 114 -1.29 5.61 -16.62
N TYR A 115 -2.35 4.84 -16.89
CA TYR A 115 -3.61 4.97 -16.16
C TYR A 115 -3.93 3.80 -15.22
N TRP A 116 -3.09 2.76 -15.13
CA TRP A 116 -3.36 1.58 -14.28
C TRP A 116 -3.72 1.92 -12.83
N ILE A 117 -3.03 2.88 -12.21
CA ILE A 117 -3.29 3.25 -10.81
C ILE A 117 -4.56 4.09 -10.65
N ILE A 118 -4.99 4.80 -11.72
CA ILE A 118 -6.28 5.49 -11.74
C ILE A 118 -7.40 4.47 -11.83
N TYR A 119 -7.26 3.42 -12.65
CA TYR A 119 -8.24 2.34 -12.68
C TYR A 119 -8.36 1.67 -11.30
N LEU A 120 -7.24 1.45 -10.61
CA LEU A 120 -7.24 0.95 -9.23
C LEU A 120 -7.94 1.93 -8.28
N ALA A 121 -7.68 3.24 -8.40
CA ALA A 121 -8.34 4.26 -7.59
C ALA A 121 -9.86 4.28 -7.78
N ILE A 122 -10.31 4.27 -9.04
CA ILE A 122 -11.73 4.25 -9.41
C ILE A 122 -12.39 2.99 -8.84
N LEU A 123 -11.74 1.82 -8.98
CA LEU A 123 -12.24 0.57 -8.42
C LEU A 123 -12.40 0.66 -6.91
N LEU A 124 -11.42 1.20 -6.17
CA LEU A 124 -11.50 1.38 -4.72
C LEU A 124 -12.62 2.35 -4.30
N ILE A 125 -12.82 3.45 -5.03
CA ILE A 125 -13.89 4.43 -4.77
C ILE A 125 -15.27 3.83 -5.04
N ILE A 126 -15.43 3.08 -6.13
CA ILE A 126 -16.67 2.36 -6.43
C ILE A 126 -16.93 1.34 -5.32
N LEU A 127 -15.93 0.55 -4.92
CA LEU A 127 -16.04 -0.43 -3.85
C LEU A 127 -16.44 0.23 -2.53
N SER A 128 -15.86 1.39 -2.21
CA SER A 128 -16.23 2.22 -1.06
C SER A 128 -17.70 2.64 -1.09
N THR A 129 -18.18 3.06 -2.25
CA THR A 129 -19.59 3.50 -2.43
C THR A 129 -20.55 2.32 -2.28
N ILE A 130 -20.22 1.17 -2.87
CA ILE A 130 -21.00 -0.08 -2.73
C ILE A 130 -20.99 -0.55 -1.26
N TYR A 131 -19.86 -0.43 -0.57
CA TYR A 131 -19.74 -0.81 0.84
C TYR A 131 -20.70 -0.03 1.76
N LYS A 132 -20.93 1.26 1.46
CA LYS A 132 -21.90 2.10 2.18
C LYS A 132 -23.34 1.53 2.12
N PHE A 133 -23.64 0.67 1.15
CA PHE A 133 -24.95 0.02 0.96
C PHE A 133 -25.14 -1.30 1.76
N LYS A 134 -24.34 -1.54 2.83
CA LYS A 134 -24.47 -2.63 3.82
C LYS A 134 -24.13 -4.04 3.33
N PHE A 135 -22.83 -4.32 3.16
CA PHE A 135 -22.29 -5.69 3.15
C PHE A 135 -21.40 -5.94 4.39
N THR A 136 -22.01 -6.24 5.53
CA THR A 136 -21.33 -6.40 6.83
C THR A 136 -20.41 -7.62 6.93
N ASN A 137 -20.58 -8.67 6.12
CA ASN A 137 -19.74 -9.89 6.21
C ASN A 137 -18.45 -9.84 5.36
N ILE A 138 -18.45 -9.11 4.25
CA ILE A 138 -17.26 -8.96 3.38
C ILE A 138 -16.15 -8.18 4.11
N TYR A 139 -16.54 -7.34 5.07
CA TYR A 139 -15.71 -6.54 5.96
C TYR A 139 -14.70 -7.35 6.80
N LEU A 140 -15.19 -8.32 7.59
CA LEU A 140 -14.32 -9.14 8.44
C LEU A 140 -13.32 -9.89 7.56
N MET A 141 -13.78 -10.43 6.43
CA MET A 141 -12.92 -11.07 5.45
C MET A 141 -11.79 -10.14 4.97
N LEU A 142 -12.10 -8.93 4.48
CA LEU A 142 -11.08 -8.03 3.93
C LEU A 142 -10.06 -7.58 4.98
N LYS A 143 -10.49 -7.29 6.22
CA LYS A 143 -9.59 -6.89 7.32
C LYS A 143 -8.53 -7.96 7.58
N TYR A 144 -8.91 -9.24 7.57
CA TYR A 144 -7.98 -10.34 7.80
C TYR A 144 -7.22 -10.76 6.54
N ILE A 145 -7.84 -10.71 5.36
CA ILE A 145 -7.25 -11.16 4.10
C ILE A 145 -6.23 -10.15 3.55
N TRP A 146 -6.44 -8.84 3.72
CA TRP A 146 -5.57 -7.83 3.13
C TRP A 146 -4.10 -7.92 3.56
N PRO A 147 -3.76 -8.13 4.86
CA PRO A 147 -2.39 -8.41 5.27
C PRO A 147 -1.80 -9.66 4.62
N PHE A 148 -2.58 -10.74 4.45
CA PHE A 148 -2.11 -11.94 3.75
C PHE A 148 -1.85 -11.70 2.27
N ILE A 149 -2.64 -10.86 1.60
CA ILE A 149 -2.37 -10.45 0.21
C ILE A 149 -1.02 -9.71 0.14
N LEU A 150 -0.78 -8.75 1.03
CA LEU A 150 0.49 -8.00 1.09
C LEU A 150 1.68 -8.94 1.35
N LEU A 151 1.55 -9.86 2.29
CA LEU A 151 2.58 -10.87 2.57
C LEU A 151 2.84 -11.76 1.36
N SER A 152 1.78 -12.28 0.73
CA SER A 152 1.89 -13.19 -0.42
C SER A 152 2.59 -12.52 -1.60
N ILE A 153 2.25 -11.27 -1.89
CA ILE A 153 2.91 -10.48 -2.93
C ILE A 153 4.39 -10.24 -2.56
N GLY A 154 4.68 -9.90 -1.31
CA GLY A 154 6.05 -9.72 -0.83
C GLY A 154 6.91 -10.99 -0.98
N VAL A 155 6.39 -12.14 -0.58
CA VAL A 155 7.07 -13.44 -0.72
C VAL A 155 7.28 -13.82 -2.19
N PHE A 156 6.24 -13.65 -3.03
CA PHE A 156 6.31 -13.99 -4.45
C PHE A 156 7.46 -13.24 -5.15
N ILE A 157 7.65 -11.98 -4.82
CA ILE A 157 8.71 -11.14 -5.41
C ILE A 157 10.08 -11.54 -4.89
N LEU A 158 10.20 -11.90 -3.61
CA LEU A 158 11.43 -12.44 -3.03
C LEU A 158 11.89 -13.73 -3.71
N ILE A 159 10.96 -14.66 -3.94
CA ILE A 159 11.25 -15.93 -4.62
C ILE A 159 11.68 -15.66 -6.07
N GLY A 160 11.03 -14.74 -6.76
CA GLY A 160 11.41 -14.33 -8.11
C GLY A 160 12.84 -13.77 -8.19
N ASP A 161 13.21 -12.89 -7.24
CA ASP A 161 14.55 -12.30 -7.20
C ASP A 161 15.63 -13.33 -6.81
N TYR A 162 15.31 -14.29 -5.93
CA TYR A 162 16.19 -15.39 -5.56
C TYR A 162 16.49 -16.31 -6.76
N LYS A 163 15.47 -16.69 -7.55
CA LYS A 163 15.66 -17.51 -8.76
C LYS A 163 16.52 -16.80 -9.82
N GLU A 164 16.35 -15.49 -10.02
CA GLU A 164 17.17 -14.72 -10.97
C GLU A 164 18.65 -14.65 -10.57
N LYS A 165 18.95 -14.67 -9.26
CA LYS A 165 20.35 -14.71 -8.78
C LYS A 165 21.02 -16.05 -9.03
N ILE A 166 20.31 -17.16 -8.78
CA ILE A 166 20.85 -18.51 -8.98
C ILE A 166 21.16 -18.77 -10.46
N SER A 167 20.25 -18.40 -11.37
CA SER A 167 20.47 -18.60 -12.81
C SER A 167 21.68 -17.82 -13.33
N LYS A 168 21.97 -16.65 -12.76
CA LYS A 168 23.13 -15.83 -13.15
C LYS A 168 24.46 -16.33 -12.58
N SER A 169 24.43 -17.12 -11.51
CA SER A 169 25.62 -17.76 -10.94
C SER A 169 25.92 -19.13 -11.54
N SER A 170 24.94 -19.77 -12.20
CA SER A 170 25.15 -21.04 -12.92
C SER A 170 25.68 -20.84 -14.35
N ASP A 171 25.50 -19.64 -14.91
CA ASP A 171 25.94 -19.28 -16.27
C ASP A 171 27.31 -18.56 -16.28
N SER A 172 27.98 -18.47 -15.12
CA SER A 172 29.30 -17.83 -14.91
C SER A 172 30.33 -18.84 -14.43
#